data_AF-A0A7K4DSQ2-F1
#
_entry.id   AF-A0A7K4DSQ2-F1
#
_cell.length_a   1.000
_cell.length_b   1.000
_cell.length_c   1.000
_cell.angle_alpha   90.00
_cell.angle_beta   90.00
_cell.angle_gamma   90.00
#
_symmetry.space_group_name_H-M   'P 1'
#
loop_
_entity.id
_entity.type
_entity.pdbx_description
1 polymer ?
#
loop_
_entity_poly.entity_id
_entity_poly.type
_entity_poly.pdbx_seq_one_letter_code
_entity_poly.pdbx_strand_id
1 'polypeptide(L)'
;MPGKGYASIGLKPAILTKLQETTDKNYPGMFLPSTLIIMMNEIKKGYYSVESHNIRLDLSGNYNTITIRDDVNQWFETNYEYLGEEYEQKYRVKCFTKFVSYFIINMLESKFNSQTHAVNLKESDFEWLKKEYQKHTMNYGNFEDKLSFEQFADRYINNLFEKMNNVKKILTM
;
A
#
# COMPACT_ATOMS: atom_id res chain seq x y z
N MET A 1 -33.44 -9.05 -8.83
CA MET A 1 -32.90 -8.71 -7.50
C MET A 1 -31.39 -8.60 -7.64
N PRO A 2 -30.73 -7.48 -7.31
CA PRO A 2 -29.27 -7.48 -7.27
C PRO A 2 -28.83 -8.53 -6.23
N GLY A 3 -27.87 -9.37 -6.62
CA GLY A 3 -27.50 -10.58 -5.90
C GLY A 3 -27.00 -10.28 -4.48
N LYS A 4 -27.54 -11.01 -3.50
CA LYS A 4 -27.11 -10.97 -2.10
C LYS A 4 -25.57 -11.07 -2.03
N GLY A 5 -24.90 -10.01 -1.57
CA GLY A 5 -23.45 -9.99 -1.36
C GLY A 5 -22.65 -8.95 -2.16
N TYR A 6 -23.28 -8.21 -3.08
CA TYR A 6 -22.62 -7.13 -3.83
C TYR A 6 -23.47 -5.86 -3.88
N ALA A 7 -22.78 -4.72 -3.85
CA ALA A 7 -23.33 -3.39 -3.99
C ALA A 7 -22.65 -2.64 -5.14
N SER A 8 -23.15 -1.46 -5.47
CA SER A 8 -22.58 -0.63 -6.54
C SER A 8 -22.33 0.79 -6.02
N ILE A 9 -21.13 1.30 -6.26
CA ILE A 9 -20.76 2.68 -5.91
C ILE A 9 -20.40 3.46 -7.16
N GLY A 10 -20.75 4.75 -7.17
CA GLY A 10 -20.36 5.68 -8.23
C GLY A 10 -19.04 6.37 -7.90
N LEU A 11 -18.07 6.32 -8.81
CA LEU A 11 -16.80 7.03 -8.69
C LEU A 11 -16.60 8.00 -9.84
N LYS A 12 -15.97 9.14 -9.54
CA LYS A 12 -15.56 10.10 -10.58
C LYS A 12 -14.36 9.57 -11.36
N PRO A 13 -14.17 9.96 -12.64
CA PRO A 13 -13.11 9.42 -13.48
C PRO A 13 -11.72 9.57 -12.87
N ALA A 14 -11.39 10.75 -12.32
CA ALA A 14 -10.11 11.01 -11.68
C ALA A 14 -9.82 10.06 -10.49
N ILE A 15 -10.86 9.73 -9.73
CA ILE A 15 -10.77 8.83 -8.57
C ILE A 15 -10.58 7.39 -9.02
N LEU A 16 -11.31 6.99 -10.07
CA LEU A 16 -11.17 5.68 -10.67
C LEU A 16 -9.76 5.47 -11.23
N THR A 17 -9.23 6.46 -11.97
CA THR A 17 -7.85 6.43 -12.48
C THR A 17 -6.85 6.30 -11.34
N LYS A 18 -7.00 7.07 -10.26
CA LYS A 18 -6.07 6.98 -9.13
C LYS A 18 -6.10 5.62 -8.44
N LEU A 19 -7.30 5.07 -8.24
CA LEU A 19 -7.47 3.74 -7.69
C LEU A 19 -6.85 2.66 -8.60
N GLN A 20 -6.96 2.82 -9.92
CA GLN A 20 -6.33 1.94 -10.91
C GLN A 20 -4.81 2.00 -10.82
N GLU A 21 -4.22 3.21 -10.83
CA GLU A 21 -2.78 3.40 -10.66
C GLU A 21 -2.25 2.74 -9.38
N THR A 22 -2.94 2.93 -8.25
CA THR A 22 -2.54 2.32 -6.98
C THR A 22 -2.68 0.80 -7.01
N THR A 23 -3.73 0.29 -7.65
CA THR A 23 -3.93 -1.15 -7.83
C THR A 23 -2.78 -1.73 -8.65
N ASP A 24 -2.49 -1.17 -9.81
CA ASP A 24 -1.44 -1.67 -10.71
C ASP A 24 -0.06 -1.62 -10.05
N LYS A 25 0.20 -0.58 -9.25
CA LYS A 25 1.48 -0.40 -8.56
C LYS A 25 1.69 -1.36 -7.39
N ASN A 26 0.68 -1.53 -6.54
CA ASN A 26 0.82 -2.22 -5.26
C ASN A 26 0.29 -3.66 -5.29
N TYR A 27 -0.58 -3.97 -6.25
CA TYR A 27 -1.35 -5.19 -6.35
C TYR A 27 -1.40 -5.66 -7.82
N PRO A 28 -0.24 -5.93 -8.44
CA PRO A 28 -0.17 -6.20 -9.88
C PRO A 28 -1.05 -7.39 -10.27
N GLY A 29 -1.85 -7.21 -11.31
CA GLY A 29 -2.80 -8.21 -11.81
C GLY A 29 -4.11 -8.32 -11.03
N MET A 30 -4.36 -7.47 -10.03
CA MET A 30 -5.63 -7.43 -9.30
C MET A 30 -6.65 -6.48 -9.91
N PHE A 31 -7.93 -6.77 -9.66
CA PHE A 31 -9.05 -5.90 -10.00
C PHE A 31 -9.33 -4.86 -8.90
N LEU A 32 -9.86 -3.70 -9.28
CA LEU A 32 -10.16 -2.60 -8.35
C LEU A 32 -11.01 -2.99 -7.12
N PRO A 33 -12.08 -3.81 -7.25
CA PRO A 33 -12.85 -4.21 -6.08
C PRO A 33 -12.03 -5.02 -5.07
N SER A 34 -11.07 -5.84 -5.56
CA SER A 34 -10.17 -6.61 -4.70
C SER A 34 -9.22 -5.69 -3.92
N THR A 35 -8.71 -4.64 -4.56
CA THR A 35 -7.88 -3.61 -3.90
C THR A 35 -8.60 -2.97 -2.72
N LEU A 36 -9.88 -2.60 -2.89
CA LEU A 36 -10.68 -2.01 -1.81
C LEU A 36 -10.89 -2.98 -0.64
N ILE A 37 -11.09 -4.27 -0.92
CA ILE A 37 -11.18 -5.32 0.11
C ILE A 37 -9.87 -5.43 0.90
N ILE A 38 -8.72 -5.43 0.21
CA ILE A 38 -7.42 -5.55 0.85
C ILE A 38 -7.16 -4.33 1.73
N MET A 39 -7.34 -3.12 1.20
CA MET A 39 -7.11 -1.88 1.96
C MET A 39 -8.05 -1.77 3.17
N MET A 40 -9.33 -2.11 3.02
CA MET A 40 -10.27 -2.18 4.15
C MET A 40 -9.74 -3.11 5.24
N ASN A 41 -9.29 -4.31 4.88
CA ASN A 41 -8.79 -5.29 5.84
C ASN A 41 -7.49 -4.84 6.50
N GLU A 42 -6.60 -4.17 5.76
CA GLU A 42 -5.37 -3.62 6.31
C GLU A 42 -5.66 -2.55 7.38
N ILE A 43 -6.62 -1.66 7.10
CA ILE A 43 -7.06 -0.62 8.04
C ILE A 43 -7.73 -1.25 9.26
N LYS A 44 -8.64 -2.21 9.06
CA LYS A 44 -9.31 -2.93 10.17
C LYS A 44 -8.33 -3.68 11.06
N LYS A 45 -7.21 -4.16 10.50
CA LYS A 45 -6.11 -4.81 11.24
C LYS A 45 -5.15 -3.81 11.91
N GLY A 46 -5.32 -2.51 11.69
CA GLY A 46 -4.51 -1.47 12.29
C GLY A 46 -3.12 -1.31 11.67
N TYR A 47 -2.88 -1.79 10.44
CA TYR A 47 -1.60 -1.53 9.77
C TYR A 47 -1.40 -0.04 9.48
N TYR A 48 -2.50 0.70 9.27
CA TYR A 48 -2.52 2.16 9.18
C TYR A 48 -3.93 2.69 9.46
N SER A 49 -4.03 3.97 9.82
CA SER A 49 -5.28 4.72 9.97
C SER A 49 -5.55 5.59 8.73
N VAL A 50 -6.83 5.85 8.46
CA VAL A 50 -7.23 6.80 7.40
C VAL A 50 -7.19 8.20 7.99
N GLU A 51 -6.19 8.97 7.59
CA GLU A 51 -6.02 10.36 8.01
C GLU A 51 -6.69 11.27 7.00
N SER A 52 -7.25 12.38 7.48
CA SER A 52 -7.83 13.37 6.58
C SER A 52 -6.71 14.28 6.03
N HIS A 53 -6.42 14.18 4.74
CA HIS A 53 -5.34 14.94 4.08
C HIS A 53 -5.86 16.25 3.48
N ASN A 54 -4.98 17.22 3.22
CA ASN A 54 -5.41 18.45 2.53
C ASN A 54 -5.49 18.21 1.01
N ILE A 55 -6.55 17.52 0.58
CA ILE A 55 -6.78 17.12 -0.82
C ILE A 55 -7.92 17.91 -1.45
N ARG A 56 -7.74 18.28 -2.73
CA ARG A 56 -8.80 18.85 -3.57
C ARG A 56 -9.03 17.94 -4.76
N LEU A 57 -10.20 17.32 -4.81
CA LEU A 57 -10.54 16.38 -5.87
C LEU A 57 -11.12 17.07 -7.09
N ASP A 58 -10.73 16.59 -8.27
CA ASP A 58 -11.47 16.84 -9.49
C ASP A 58 -12.69 15.92 -9.53
N LEU A 59 -13.87 16.51 -9.33
CA LEU A 59 -15.16 15.82 -9.38
C LEU A 59 -15.92 16.13 -10.69
N SER A 60 -15.23 16.57 -11.74
CA SER A 60 -15.80 16.76 -13.06
C SER A 60 -16.13 15.41 -13.74
N GLY A 61 -16.88 15.48 -14.84
CA GLY A 61 -17.28 14.31 -15.62
C GLY A 61 -18.40 13.47 -14.99
N ASN A 62 -18.79 12.41 -15.69
CA ASN A 62 -19.86 11.50 -15.29
C ASN A 62 -19.36 10.45 -14.31
N TYR A 63 -20.25 9.99 -13.42
CA TYR A 63 -19.92 8.90 -12.51
C TYR A 63 -19.83 7.58 -13.29
N ASN A 64 -18.78 6.81 -13.00
CA ASN A 64 -18.65 5.43 -13.39
C ASN A 64 -19.07 4.55 -12.23
N THR A 65 -19.91 3.55 -12.49
CA THR A 65 -20.34 2.60 -11.48
C THR A 65 -19.37 1.44 -11.42
N ILE A 66 -18.92 1.09 -10.22
CA ILE A 66 -18.18 -0.14 -9.95
C ILE A 66 -18.97 -1.03 -8.99
N THR A 67 -18.93 -2.34 -9.24
CA THR A 67 -19.53 -3.34 -8.34
C THR A 67 -18.51 -3.73 -7.28
N ILE A 68 -18.90 -3.62 -6.01
CA ILE A 68 -18.08 -3.95 -4.86
C ILE A 68 -18.78 -4.99 -3.99
N ARG A 69 -18.02 -5.67 -3.14
CA ARG A 69 -18.59 -6.59 -2.14
C ARG A 69 -19.39 -5.80 -1.10
N ASP A 70 -20.48 -6.38 -0.62
CA ASP A 70 -21.43 -5.69 0.26
C ASP A 70 -20.82 -5.24 1.59
N ASP A 71 -19.92 -6.02 2.17
CA ASP A 71 -19.21 -5.65 3.42
C ASP A 71 -18.29 -4.43 3.26
N VAL A 72 -17.74 -4.20 2.05
CA VAL A 72 -16.99 -2.98 1.73
C VAL A 72 -17.93 -1.79 1.66
N ASN A 73 -19.13 -1.97 1.07
CA ASN A 73 -20.15 -0.94 1.03
C ASN A 73 -20.63 -0.56 2.44
N GLN A 74 -20.99 -1.56 3.25
CA GLN A 74 -21.36 -1.36 4.65
C GLN A 74 -20.25 -0.65 5.43
N TRP A 75 -18.98 -1.01 5.19
CA TRP A 75 -17.86 -0.32 5.81
C TRP A 75 -17.77 1.15 5.40
N PHE A 76 -18.02 1.50 4.14
CA PHE A 76 -18.11 2.91 3.73
C PHE A 76 -19.29 3.63 4.39
N GLU A 77 -20.46 3.00 4.47
CA GLU A 77 -21.65 3.57 5.12
C GLU A 77 -21.38 3.86 6.60
N THR A 78 -20.81 2.89 7.33
CA THR A 78 -20.41 3.07 8.73
C THR A 78 -19.40 4.21 8.90
N ASN A 79 -18.38 4.32 8.02
CA ASN A 79 -17.44 5.44 8.10
C ASN A 79 -18.10 6.78 7.77
N TYR A 80 -19.09 6.81 6.87
CA TYR A 80 -19.83 8.01 6.55
C TYR A 80 -20.66 8.51 7.74
N GLU A 81 -21.25 7.60 8.52
CA GLU A 81 -21.98 7.95 9.74
C GLU A 81 -21.06 8.59 10.79
N TYR A 82 -19.85 8.06 10.96
CA TYR A 82 -18.91 8.55 11.98
C TYR A 82 -18.10 9.78 11.54
N LEU A 83 -17.70 9.85 10.27
CA LEU A 83 -16.78 10.88 9.75
C LEU A 83 -17.47 11.91 8.85
N GLY A 84 -18.78 11.76 8.60
CA GLY A 84 -19.54 12.59 7.69
C GLY A 84 -19.44 14.09 8.02
N GLU A 85 -19.60 14.44 9.30
CA GLU A 85 -19.50 15.85 9.74
C GLU A 85 -18.09 16.41 9.57
N GLU A 86 -17.04 15.65 9.91
CA GLU A 86 -15.65 16.07 9.71
C GLU A 86 -15.36 16.33 8.22
N TYR A 87 -15.82 15.42 7.35
CA TYR A 87 -15.64 15.54 5.91
C TYR A 87 -16.47 16.67 5.31
N GLU A 88 -17.66 16.97 5.85
CA GLU A 88 -18.44 18.13 5.46
C GLU A 88 -17.70 19.42 5.82
N GLN A 89 -17.17 19.54 7.04
CA GLN A 89 -16.43 20.73 7.48
C GLN A 89 -15.16 20.94 6.64
N LYS A 90 -14.40 19.88 6.39
CA LYS A 90 -13.09 19.97 5.72
C LYS A 90 -13.19 20.08 4.20
N TYR A 91 -14.05 19.28 3.57
CA TYR A 91 -14.12 19.14 2.12
C TYR A 91 -15.43 19.64 1.51
N ARG A 92 -16.39 20.10 2.32
CA ARG A 92 -17.74 20.50 1.88
C ARG A 92 -18.50 19.36 1.19
N VAL A 93 -18.26 18.14 1.67
CA VAL A 93 -18.91 16.92 1.19
C VAL A 93 -20.26 16.76 1.89
N LYS A 94 -21.35 16.73 1.11
CA LYS A 94 -22.74 16.66 1.63
C LYS A 94 -23.48 15.37 1.28
N CYS A 95 -22.82 14.44 0.60
CA CYS A 95 -23.45 13.20 0.17
C CYS A 95 -22.46 12.04 0.17
N PHE A 96 -23.02 10.85 0.36
CA PHE A 96 -22.29 9.59 0.47
C PHE A 96 -21.32 9.36 -0.70
N THR A 97 -21.75 9.55 -1.95
CA THR A 97 -20.90 9.30 -3.12
C THR A 97 -19.65 10.19 -3.16
N LYS A 98 -19.79 11.47 -2.76
CA LYS A 98 -18.65 12.39 -2.63
C LYS A 98 -17.78 12.02 -1.45
N PHE A 99 -18.38 11.59 -0.33
CA PHE A 99 -17.64 11.08 0.82
C PHE A 99 -16.77 9.90 0.41
N VAL A 100 -17.33 8.87 -0.22
CA VAL A 100 -16.58 7.71 -0.71
C VAL A 100 -15.43 8.12 -1.62
N SER A 101 -15.63 9.11 -2.49
CA SER A 101 -14.57 9.64 -3.36
C SER A 101 -13.40 10.23 -2.55
N TYR A 102 -13.70 11.09 -1.58
CA TYR A 102 -12.67 11.68 -0.70
C TYR A 102 -12.02 10.63 0.21
N PHE A 103 -12.82 9.73 0.76
CA PHE A 103 -12.38 8.71 1.69
C PHE A 103 -11.43 7.72 1.00
N ILE A 104 -11.73 7.28 -0.22
CA ILE A 104 -10.82 6.45 -1.02
C ILE A 104 -9.49 7.16 -1.22
N ILE A 105 -9.48 8.44 -1.63
CA ILE A 105 -8.21 9.15 -1.82
C ILE A 105 -7.43 9.29 -0.51
N ASN A 106 -8.09 9.63 0.59
CA ASN A 106 -7.45 9.66 1.90
C ASN A 106 -6.88 8.28 2.30
N MET A 107 -7.58 7.19 2.00
CA MET A 107 -7.06 5.84 2.22
C MET A 107 -5.79 5.57 1.40
N LEU A 108 -5.75 6.00 0.12
CA LEU A 108 -4.59 5.83 -0.74
C LEU A 108 -3.39 6.65 -0.24
N GLU A 109 -3.62 7.91 0.16
CA GLU A 109 -2.58 8.79 0.71
C GLU A 109 -2.06 8.28 2.06
N SER A 110 -2.94 7.84 2.96
CA SER A 110 -2.56 7.19 4.22
C SER A 110 -1.71 5.93 4.00
N LYS A 111 -2.09 5.10 3.03
CA LYS A 111 -1.30 3.92 2.67
C LYS A 111 0.06 4.31 2.12
N PHE A 112 0.11 5.32 1.27
CA PHE A 112 1.38 5.83 0.75
C PHE A 112 2.28 6.32 1.89
N ASN A 113 1.77 7.14 2.80
CA ASN A 113 2.51 7.71 3.92
C ASN A 113 3.02 6.65 4.92
N SER A 114 2.21 5.61 5.19
CA SER A 114 2.65 4.48 6.02
C SER A 114 3.72 3.63 5.34
N GLN A 115 3.66 3.50 4.01
CA GLN A 115 4.70 2.82 3.23
C GLN A 115 5.97 3.65 3.06
N THR A 116 5.96 4.98 3.10
CA THR A 116 7.20 5.78 3.03
C THR A 116 8.14 5.52 4.21
N HIS A 117 7.62 4.96 5.30
CA HIS A 117 8.37 4.62 6.51
C HIS A 117 8.74 3.13 6.57
N ALA A 118 8.10 2.29 5.76
CA ALA A 118 8.45 0.89 5.59
C ALA A 118 9.30 0.78 4.32
N VAL A 119 10.59 0.44 4.44
CA VAL A 119 11.41 0.16 3.26
C VAL A 119 10.71 -0.95 2.47
N ASN A 120 10.10 -0.58 1.33
CA ASN A 120 9.39 -1.48 0.44
C ASN A 120 10.45 -2.31 -0.29
N LEU A 121 11.00 -3.27 0.43
CA LEU A 121 12.00 -4.19 -0.08
C LEU A 121 11.29 -5.25 -0.91
N LYS A 122 11.34 -5.15 -2.23
CA LYS A 122 10.84 -6.21 -3.11
C LYS A 122 11.84 -7.36 -3.10
N GLU A 123 11.36 -8.59 -3.29
CA GLU A 123 12.26 -9.75 -3.48
C GLU A 123 13.21 -9.54 -4.67
N SER A 124 12.76 -8.83 -5.72
CA SER A 124 13.60 -8.38 -6.85
C SER A 124 14.74 -7.45 -6.42
N ASP A 125 14.56 -6.68 -5.35
CA ASP A 125 15.57 -5.77 -4.81
C ASP A 125 16.69 -6.53 -4.07
N PHE A 126 16.51 -7.84 -3.86
CA PHE A 126 17.49 -8.75 -3.29
C PHE A 126 17.99 -9.81 -4.28
N GLU A 127 17.68 -9.69 -5.58
CA GLU A 127 18.28 -10.56 -6.61
C GLU A 127 19.81 -10.50 -6.58
N TRP A 128 20.37 -9.33 -6.27
CA TRP A 128 21.80 -9.18 -6.06
C TRP A 128 22.29 -9.96 -4.83
N LEU A 129 21.56 -9.94 -3.72
CA LEU A 129 21.90 -10.65 -2.48
C LEU A 129 21.80 -12.17 -2.67
N LYS A 130 20.82 -12.63 -3.46
CA LYS A 130 20.67 -14.04 -3.87
C LYS A 130 21.81 -14.48 -4.77
N LYS A 131 22.26 -13.66 -5.72
CA LYS A 131 23.45 -13.92 -6.54
C LYS A 131 24.72 -13.98 -5.69
N GLU A 132 24.85 -13.11 -4.69
CA GLU A 132 25.99 -13.15 -3.75
C GLU A 132 25.96 -14.42 -2.88
N TYR A 133 24.79 -14.84 -2.40
CA TYR A 133 24.64 -16.12 -1.70
C TYR A 133 25.01 -17.32 -2.57
N GLN A 134 24.61 -17.32 -3.85
CA GLN A 134 24.98 -18.37 -4.81
C GLN A 134 26.49 -18.40 -5.08
N LYS A 135 27.14 -17.25 -5.23
CA LYS A 135 28.62 -17.20 -5.33
C LYS A 135 29.30 -17.76 -4.08
N HIS A 136 28.76 -17.43 -2.90
CA HIS A 136 29.31 -17.89 -1.63
C HIS A 136 29.13 -19.40 -1.43
N THR A 137 28.06 -20.00 -1.95
CA THR A 137 27.81 -21.45 -1.89
C THR A 137 28.56 -22.24 -2.97
N MET A 138 28.88 -21.63 -4.12
CA MET A 138 29.67 -22.25 -5.18
C MET A 138 31.19 -22.23 -4.91
N ASN A 139 31.71 -21.19 -4.26
CA ASN A 139 33.14 -21.03 -4.02
C ASN A 139 33.68 -21.85 -2.82
N TYR A 140 32.82 -22.26 -1.88
CA TYR A 140 33.20 -23.05 -0.70
C TYR A 140 32.69 -24.48 -0.84
N GLY A 141 33.38 -25.25 -1.68
CA GLY A 141 33.03 -26.61 -2.05
C GLY A 141 33.24 -27.70 -0.99
N ASN A 142 33.29 -27.40 0.31
CA ASN A 142 33.35 -28.45 1.35
C ASN A 142 32.56 -28.07 2.61
N PHE A 143 31.78 -29.04 3.07
CA PHE A 143 31.00 -29.10 4.32
C PHE A 143 31.82 -28.55 5.50
N GLU A 144 31.36 -27.53 6.23
CA GLU A 144 30.68 -27.76 7.53
C GLU A 144 29.82 -26.58 8.04
N ASP A 145 29.69 -25.46 7.34
CA ASP A 145 28.86 -24.32 7.78
C ASP A 145 27.99 -23.77 6.63
N LYS A 146 27.01 -24.55 6.18
CA LYS A 146 25.97 -24.02 5.26
C LYS A 146 25.02 -23.13 6.06
N LEU A 147 25.36 -21.84 6.16
CA LEU A 147 24.45 -20.81 6.64
C LEU A 147 23.17 -20.84 5.81
N SER A 148 22.01 -20.77 6.48
CA SER A 148 20.75 -20.51 5.79
C SER A 148 20.83 -19.17 5.07
N PHE A 149 19.99 -18.96 4.07
CA PHE A 149 19.95 -17.68 3.35
C PHE A 149 19.72 -16.51 4.31
N GLU A 150 18.88 -16.69 5.33
CA GLU A 150 18.62 -15.66 6.34
C GLU A 150 19.87 -15.35 7.17
N GLN A 151 20.61 -16.38 7.60
CA GLN A 151 21.85 -16.21 8.37
C GLN A 151 22.97 -15.56 7.54
N PHE A 152 23.04 -15.88 6.24
CA PHE A 152 23.94 -15.22 5.31
C PHE A 152 23.57 -13.75 5.13
N ALA A 153 22.29 -13.47 4.86
CA ALA A 153 21.80 -12.11 4.62
C ALA A 153 22.11 -11.19 5.81
N ASP A 154 21.83 -11.64 7.03
CA ASP A 154 22.10 -10.88 8.24
C ASP A 154 23.60 -10.58 8.40
N ARG A 155 24.47 -11.59 8.29
CA ARG A 155 25.93 -11.38 8.39
C ARG A 155 26.49 -10.50 7.29
N TYR A 156 26.02 -10.69 6.05
CA TYR A 156 26.55 -9.99 4.88
C TYR A 156 26.15 -8.51 4.88
N ILE A 157 24.90 -8.20 5.22
CA ILE A 157 24.41 -6.82 5.34
C ILE A 157 25.13 -6.10 6.49
N ASN A 158 25.29 -6.75 7.65
CA ASN A 158 26.02 -6.16 8.78
C ASN A 158 27.48 -5.84 8.41
N ASN A 159 28.17 -6.74 7.69
CA ASN A 159 29.52 -6.50 7.20
C ASN A 159 29.60 -5.30 6.22
N LEU A 160 28.62 -5.16 5.32
CA LEU A 160 28.53 -4.01 4.42
C LEU A 160 28.37 -2.70 5.18
N PHE A 161 27.52 -2.67 6.20
CA PHE A 161 27.35 -1.49 7.06
C PHE A 161 28.64 -1.11 7.79
N GLU A 162 29.37 -2.10 8.34
CA GLU A 162 30.67 -1.84 8.96
C GLU A 162 31.69 -1.26 7.97
N LYS A 163 31.77 -1.83 6.76
CA LYS A 163 32.65 -1.31 5.70
C LYS A 163 32.27 0.11 5.30
N MET A 164 30.99 0.40 5.12
CA MET A 164 30.51 1.76 4.82
C MET A 164 30.85 2.75 5.94
N ASN A 165 30.69 2.35 7.21
CA ASN A 165 31.05 3.17 8.35
C ASN A 165 32.56 3.44 8.42
N ASN A 166 33.38 2.44 8.10
CA ASN A 166 34.84 2.62 8.04
C ASN A 166 35.26 3.53 6.88
N VAL A 167 34.67 3.35 5.69
CA VAL A 167 34.90 4.24 4.55
C VAL A 167 34.48 5.68 4.88
N LYS A 168 33.33 5.86 5.51
CA LYS A 168 32.86 7.18 5.96
C LYS A 168 33.88 7.82 6.90
N LYS A 169 34.35 7.09 7.92
CA LYS A 169 35.39 7.58 8.86
C LYS A 169 36.65 8.03 8.12
N ILE A 170 37.15 7.24 7.17
CA ILE A 170 38.34 7.54 6.38
C ILE A 170 38.15 8.79 5.50
N LEU A 171 36.97 8.96 4.89
CA LEU A 171 36.66 10.10 4.02
C LEU A 171 36.32 11.40 4.76
N THR A 172 36.03 11.32 6.06
CA THR A 172 35.84 12.49 6.95
C THR A 172 37.07 12.86 7.77
N MET A 173 38.21 12.20 7.55
CA MET A 173 39.54 12.68 7.98
C MET A 173 40.15 13.57 6.91
#